data_AF-A0A317XFC3-F1
#
_entry.id   AF-A0A317XFC3-F1
#
_cell.length_a   1.000
_cell.length_b   1.000
_cell.length_c   1.000
_cell.angle_alpha   90.00
_cell.angle_beta   90.00
_cell.angle_gamma   90.00
#
_symmetry.space_group_name_H-M   'P 1'
#
loop_
_entity.id
_entity.type
_entity.pdbx_description
1 polymer ?
#
loop_
_entity_poly.entity_id
_entity_poly.type
_entity_poly.pdbx_seq_one_letter_code
_entity_poly.pdbx_strand_id
1 'polypeptide(L)'
;MSSYSWPHAALDPQTHLIPSIKAFWPAFVDYFNKGHSLTNLATYKSYYANSDPMHSAIAFCGVVSFYVWFMERITGNASQVDGLWTFLPLIYSTHFTVHKYFSYQPAKLTLFGGVEHASIWDKIEPRLALMSFLSLLWSVRLTYNAIRRGMFKPGEEDYRWPLLRKTMNRFTWHIFSIFFIAIAQNILLAITALPNYLLLTTTSVKHVTEPVPRPINKLILGDYVLAGLFVLNLSIQFFADQQQWNYQNYKRGKDIYEKPLPASMVDAKTKLPVVPQTTSPYSTPEDAKRGFVTKGLWAWSRHPNFACEQTTWWILYAFVPLTFLPKDLDVAHWCHFLNYAIISPLAMNALFLPSTLYSEGVSAEKYPEYTDYQKRVGMFLPIDTLFRTLYYNLVAGKQTKHRVEANVWGTSQISKKKVQ
;
A
#
# COMPACT_ATOMS: atom_id res chain seq x y z
N MET A 1 -20.01 -30.21 14.10
CA MET A 1 -19.36 -28.91 13.83
C MET A 1 -20.47 -27.90 13.66
N SER A 2 -20.69 -27.00 14.63
CA SER A 2 -21.67 -25.93 14.45
C SER A 2 -21.20 -25.08 13.27
N SER A 3 -21.99 -25.05 12.20
CA SER A 3 -21.82 -24.08 11.14
C SER A 3 -21.93 -22.70 11.78
N TYR A 4 -20.82 -22.00 11.98
CA TYR A 4 -20.87 -20.59 12.33
C TYR A 4 -21.66 -19.90 11.21
N SER A 5 -22.88 -19.46 11.52
CA SER A 5 -23.69 -18.71 10.58
C SER A 5 -23.10 -17.31 10.46
N TRP A 6 -22.82 -16.89 9.23
CA TRP A 6 -22.42 -15.52 8.98
C TRP A 6 -23.58 -14.58 9.32
N PRO A 7 -23.34 -13.43 9.99
CA PRO A 7 -24.38 -12.46 10.32
C PRO A 7 -25.08 -11.87 9.09
N HIS A 8 -24.42 -11.96 7.92
CA HIS A 8 -24.94 -11.51 6.65
C HIS A 8 -24.33 -12.37 5.53
N ALA A 9 -25.14 -12.78 4.54
CA ALA A 9 -24.69 -13.67 3.47
C ALA A 9 -23.49 -13.12 2.67
N ALA A 10 -23.41 -11.81 2.44
CA ALA A 10 -22.27 -11.17 1.79
C ALA A 10 -20.93 -11.28 2.56
N LEU A 11 -20.92 -11.58 3.87
CA LEU A 11 -19.69 -11.84 4.61
C LEU A 11 -19.15 -13.25 4.37
N ASP A 12 -20.01 -14.17 3.94
CA ASP A 12 -19.62 -15.54 3.61
C ASP A 12 -18.93 -15.57 2.24
N PRO A 13 -17.63 -15.93 2.16
CA PRO A 13 -16.95 -16.05 0.87
C PRO A 13 -17.59 -17.12 -0.04
N GLN A 14 -18.34 -18.09 0.49
CA GLN A 14 -19.00 -19.13 -0.31
C GLN A 14 -20.19 -18.63 -1.13
N THR A 15 -20.78 -17.47 -0.79
CA THR A 15 -21.98 -16.97 -1.49
C THR A 15 -21.65 -16.23 -2.79
N HIS A 16 -20.42 -15.74 -2.92
CA HIS A 16 -19.96 -14.94 -4.06
C HIS A 16 -18.48 -15.18 -4.39
N LEU A 17 -17.53 -14.85 -3.50
CA LEU A 17 -16.10 -14.86 -3.81
C LEU A 17 -15.57 -16.19 -4.36
N ILE A 18 -15.78 -17.30 -3.63
CA ILE A 18 -15.26 -18.62 -4.02
C ILE A 18 -15.92 -19.12 -5.31
N PRO A 19 -17.27 -19.04 -5.47
CA PRO A 19 -17.90 -19.29 -6.76
C PRO A 19 -17.33 -18.46 -7.91
N SER A 20 -17.13 -17.15 -7.74
CA SER A 20 -16.61 -16.27 -8.80
C SER A 20 -15.18 -16.62 -9.20
N ILE A 21 -14.31 -16.94 -8.24
CA ILE A 21 -12.94 -17.40 -8.55
C ILE A 21 -12.96 -18.74 -9.30
N LYS A 22 -13.76 -19.71 -8.85
CA LYS A 22 -13.86 -21.04 -9.50
C LYS A 22 -14.45 -20.96 -10.91
N ALA A 23 -15.43 -20.07 -11.11
CA ALA A 23 -16.12 -19.90 -12.38
C ALA A 23 -15.31 -19.12 -13.41
N PHE A 24 -14.29 -18.35 -13.00
CA PHE A 24 -13.55 -17.45 -13.88
C PHE A 24 -13.06 -18.12 -15.17
N TRP A 25 -12.18 -19.13 -15.06
CA TRP A 25 -11.56 -19.72 -16.25
C TRP A 25 -12.54 -20.44 -17.17
N PRO A 26 -13.44 -21.32 -16.66
CA PRO A 26 -14.48 -21.92 -17.49
C PRO A 26 -15.38 -20.89 -18.19
N ALA A 27 -15.83 -19.85 -17.47
CA ALA A 27 -16.69 -18.82 -18.04
C ALA A 27 -15.97 -17.93 -19.06
N PHE A 28 -14.71 -17.59 -18.80
CA PHE A 28 -13.88 -16.83 -19.72
C PHE A 28 -13.68 -17.58 -21.05
N VAL A 29 -13.28 -18.86 -20.97
CA VAL A 29 -13.07 -19.70 -22.14
C VAL A 29 -14.37 -19.92 -22.91
N ASP A 30 -15.47 -20.23 -22.23
CA ASP A 30 -16.78 -20.43 -22.86
C ASP A 30 -17.26 -19.16 -23.59
N TYR A 31 -17.10 -17.98 -22.98
CA TYR A 31 -17.49 -16.71 -23.59
C TYR A 31 -16.71 -16.43 -24.87
N PHE A 32 -15.38 -16.54 -24.86
CA PHE A 32 -14.56 -16.21 -26.03
C PHE A 32 -14.55 -17.31 -27.10
N ASN A 33 -14.85 -18.57 -26.76
CA ASN A 33 -14.97 -19.66 -27.73
C ASN A 33 -16.26 -19.61 -28.56
N LYS A 34 -17.33 -18.96 -28.08
CA LYS A 34 -18.63 -18.86 -28.77
C LYS A 34 -18.66 -17.86 -29.95
N GLY A 35 -17.54 -17.70 -30.65
CA GLY A 35 -17.45 -16.85 -31.85
C GLY A 35 -17.36 -15.35 -31.58
N HIS A 36 -17.12 -14.96 -30.33
CA HIS A 36 -16.88 -13.57 -29.96
C HIS A 36 -15.49 -13.11 -30.44
N SER A 37 -15.44 -12.12 -31.33
CA SER A 37 -14.15 -11.63 -31.85
C SER A 37 -13.31 -10.97 -30.73
N LEU A 38 -12.05 -11.41 -30.62
CA LEU A 38 -11.01 -10.78 -29.79
C LEU A 38 -10.55 -9.42 -30.32
N THR A 39 -10.95 -9.03 -31.52
CA THR A 39 -10.56 -7.73 -32.11
C THR A 39 -11.62 -6.65 -31.91
N ASN A 40 -12.79 -6.99 -31.36
CA ASN A 40 -13.90 -6.05 -31.22
C ASN A 40 -14.06 -5.56 -29.77
N LEU A 41 -14.00 -4.24 -29.57
CA LEU A 41 -14.22 -3.59 -28.26
C LEU A 41 -15.60 -3.92 -27.67
N ALA A 42 -16.63 -4.11 -28.51
CA ALA A 42 -17.97 -4.47 -28.06
C ALA A 42 -18.01 -5.82 -27.33
N THR A 43 -17.17 -6.78 -27.75
CA THR A 43 -17.01 -8.07 -27.08
C THR A 43 -16.54 -7.86 -25.64
N TYR A 44 -15.46 -7.11 -25.43
CA TYR A 44 -14.91 -6.87 -24.09
C TYR A 44 -15.85 -6.05 -23.21
N LYS A 45 -16.54 -5.06 -23.79
CA LYS A 45 -17.56 -4.28 -23.06
C LYS A 45 -18.72 -5.17 -22.61
N SER A 46 -19.18 -6.08 -23.46
CA SER A 46 -20.24 -7.04 -23.14
C SER A 46 -19.78 -8.05 -22.08
N TYR A 47 -18.56 -8.60 -22.19
CA TYR A 47 -17.98 -9.46 -21.18
C TYR A 47 -17.90 -8.77 -19.82
N TYR A 48 -17.39 -7.54 -19.79
CA TYR A 48 -17.26 -6.71 -18.60
C TYR A 48 -18.62 -6.42 -17.95
N ALA A 49 -19.65 -6.07 -18.75
CA ALA A 49 -20.97 -5.74 -18.25
C ALA A 49 -21.72 -6.92 -17.63
N ASN A 50 -21.55 -8.12 -18.20
CA ASN A 50 -22.39 -9.30 -17.92
C ASN A 50 -21.71 -10.37 -17.06
N SER A 51 -20.39 -10.32 -16.89
CA SER A 51 -19.66 -11.24 -16.02
C SER A 51 -19.63 -10.75 -14.58
N ASP A 52 -19.25 -11.64 -13.66
CA ASP A 52 -18.92 -11.23 -12.31
C ASP A 52 -17.76 -10.20 -12.33
N PRO A 53 -17.83 -9.09 -11.56
CA PRO A 53 -16.76 -8.09 -11.49
C PRO A 53 -15.38 -8.64 -11.14
N MET A 54 -15.32 -9.76 -10.42
CA MET A 54 -14.07 -10.44 -10.10
C MET A 54 -13.39 -11.02 -11.34
N HIS A 55 -14.16 -11.46 -12.35
CA HIS A 55 -13.59 -12.08 -13.54
C HIS A 55 -12.71 -11.11 -14.33
N SER A 56 -13.20 -9.89 -14.56
CA SER A 56 -12.43 -8.85 -15.25
C SER A 56 -11.22 -8.39 -14.43
N ALA A 57 -11.31 -8.38 -13.10
CA ALA A 57 -10.16 -8.13 -12.22
C ALA A 57 -9.09 -9.24 -12.33
N ILE A 58 -9.48 -10.52 -12.33
CA ILE A 58 -8.55 -11.65 -12.50
C ILE A 58 -7.89 -11.61 -13.88
N ALA A 59 -8.67 -11.39 -14.96
CA ALA A 59 -8.15 -11.28 -16.31
C ALA A 59 -7.14 -10.13 -16.43
N PHE A 60 -7.47 -8.95 -15.89
CA PHE A 60 -6.56 -7.80 -15.87
C PHE A 60 -5.28 -8.11 -15.07
N CYS A 61 -5.40 -8.75 -13.91
CA CYS A 61 -4.24 -9.17 -13.11
C CYS A 61 -3.33 -10.14 -13.88
N GLY A 62 -3.90 -11.08 -14.64
CA GLY A 62 -3.16 -12.00 -15.50
C GLY A 62 -2.41 -11.29 -16.63
N VAL A 63 -3.07 -10.35 -17.32
CA VAL A 63 -2.46 -9.53 -18.38
C VAL A 63 -1.30 -8.70 -17.84
N VAL A 64 -1.49 -8.04 -16.69
CA VAL A 64 -0.43 -7.21 -16.09
C VAL A 64 0.73 -8.07 -15.56
N SER A 65 0.45 -9.25 -15.01
CA SER A 65 1.48 -10.21 -14.60
C SER A 65 2.33 -10.66 -15.79
N PHE A 66 1.68 -11.00 -16.91
CA PHE A 66 2.37 -11.34 -18.16
C PHE A 66 3.20 -10.16 -18.68
N TYR A 67 2.65 -8.95 -18.66
CA TYR A 67 3.37 -7.72 -19.04
C TYR A 67 4.63 -7.51 -18.19
N VAL A 68 4.53 -7.60 -16.86
CA VAL A 68 5.68 -7.44 -15.95
C VAL A 68 6.78 -8.45 -16.28
N TRP A 69 6.42 -9.73 -16.39
CA TRP A 69 7.36 -10.78 -16.75
C TRP A 69 8.00 -10.53 -18.12
N PHE A 70 7.18 -10.25 -19.14
CA PHE A 70 7.64 -10.05 -20.50
C PHE A 70 8.59 -8.84 -20.62
N MET A 71 8.23 -7.73 -19.99
CA MET A 71 9.05 -6.51 -19.99
C MET A 71 10.34 -6.67 -19.19
N GLU A 72 10.34 -7.42 -18.09
CA GLU A 72 11.59 -7.78 -17.39
C GLU A 72 12.53 -8.55 -18.33
N ARG A 73 12.01 -9.44 -19.19
CA ARG A 73 12.85 -10.20 -20.14
C ARG A 73 13.45 -9.33 -21.23
N ILE A 74 12.72 -8.32 -21.70
CA ILE A 74 13.21 -7.38 -22.70
C ILE A 74 14.25 -6.43 -22.09
N THR A 75 13.95 -5.88 -20.92
CA THR A 75 14.71 -4.78 -20.33
C THR A 75 15.82 -5.22 -19.38
N GLY A 76 15.75 -6.46 -18.85
CA GLY A 76 16.59 -6.94 -17.75
C GLY A 76 16.30 -6.27 -16.40
N ASN A 77 15.25 -5.46 -16.31
CA ASN A 77 14.89 -4.66 -15.13
C ASN A 77 13.65 -5.24 -14.44
N ALA A 78 13.79 -5.63 -13.18
CA ALA A 78 12.73 -6.22 -12.37
C ALA A 78 11.78 -5.20 -11.74
N SER A 79 12.10 -3.91 -11.80
CA SER A 79 11.27 -2.82 -11.29
C SER A 79 10.07 -2.47 -12.18
N GLN A 80 9.73 -3.30 -13.19
CA GLN A 80 8.50 -3.09 -13.98
C GLN A 80 7.27 -3.01 -13.08
N VAL A 81 7.19 -3.89 -12.07
CA VAL A 81 6.07 -3.88 -11.13
C VAL A 81 6.11 -2.66 -10.21
N ASP A 82 7.29 -2.20 -9.79
CA ASP A 82 7.47 -1.09 -8.83
C ASP A 82 6.85 0.23 -9.31
N GLY A 83 6.83 0.48 -10.62
CA GLY A 83 6.11 1.61 -11.20
C GLY A 83 4.58 1.41 -11.18
N LEU A 84 4.13 0.19 -11.47
CA LEU A 84 2.70 -0.17 -11.51
C LEU A 84 2.05 -0.15 -10.12
N TRP A 85 2.81 -0.39 -9.05
CA TRP A 85 2.39 -0.21 -7.66
C TRP A 85 1.69 1.12 -7.42
N THR A 86 2.09 2.18 -8.13
CA THR A 86 1.54 3.52 -7.96
C THR A 86 0.13 3.69 -8.52
N PHE A 87 -0.31 2.79 -9.41
CA PHE A 87 -1.57 2.90 -10.15
C PHE A 87 -2.52 1.73 -9.93
N LEU A 88 -2.02 0.50 -9.83
CA LEU A 88 -2.87 -0.70 -9.85
C LEU A 88 -3.91 -0.74 -8.71
N PRO A 89 -3.60 -0.41 -7.44
CA PRO A 89 -4.61 -0.37 -6.39
C PRO A 89 -5.75 0.62 -6.68
N LEU A 90 -5.43 1.78 -7.27
CA LEU A 90 -6.44 2.75 -7.73
C LEU A 90 -7.27 2.17 -8.89
N ILE A 91 -6.63 1.52 -9.86
CA ILE A 91 -7.33 0.91 -11.00
C ILE A 91 -8.31 -0.16 -10.51
N TYR A 92 -7.90 -1.06 -9.60
CA TYR A 92 -8.80 -2.08 -9.04
C TYR A 92 -9.91 -1.48 -8.17
N SER A 93 -9.60 -0.49 -7.34
CA SER A 93 -10.61 0.24 -6.55
C SER A 93 -11.65 0.89 -7.46
N THR A 94 -11.20 1.60 -8.49
CA THR A 94 -12.05 2.27 -9.48
C THR A 94 -12.88 1.27 -10.27
N HIS A 95 -12.27 0.16 -10.67
CA HIS A 95 -12.94 -0.95 -11.38
C HIS A 95 -14.20 -1.40 -10.64
N PHE A 96 -14.10 -1.72 -9.35
CA PHE A 96 -15.27 -2.14 -8.57
C PHE A 96 -16.26 -1.00 -8.31
N THR A 97 -15.80 0.25 -8.26
CA THR A 97 -16.67 1.43 -8.11
C THR A 97 -17.52 1.71 -9.34
N VAL A 98 -16.95 1.56 -10.55
CA VAL A 98 -17.63 1.88 -11.80
C VAL A 98 -18.31 0.67 -12.45
N HIS A 99 -18.06 -0.56 -11.98
CA HIS A 99 -18.62 -1.76 -12.62
C HIS A 99 -20.14 -1.70 -12.81
N LYS A 100 -20.86 -1.23 -11.78
CA LYS A 100 -22.32 -1.07 -11.80
C LYS A 100 -22.81 -0.14 -12.92
N TYR A 101 -21.98 0.80 -13.37
CA TYR A 101 -22.29 1.67 -14.51
C TYR A 101 -22.42 0.91 -15.84
N PHE A 102 -21.65 -0.17 -16.00
CA PHE A 102 -21.63 -0.96 -17.22
C PHE A 102 -22.61 -2.13 -17.20
N SER A 103 -23.01 -2.60 -16.02
CA SER A 103 -24.02 -3.65 -15.86
C SER A 103 -25.44 -3.13 -16.08
N TYR A 104 -26.29 -3.95 -16.70
CA TYR A 104 -27.70 -3.60 -16.97
C TYR A 104 -28.45 -3.25 -15.69
N GLN A 105 -29.14 -2.10 -15.69
CA GLN A 105 -30.05 -1.68 -14.62
C GLN A 105 -31.46 -1.58 -15.20
N PRO A 106 -32.48 -2.24 -14.60
CA PRO A 106 -33.85 -2.09 -15.06
C PRO A 106 -34.29 -0.63 -14.90
N ALA A 107 -34.96 -0.08 -15.91
CA ALA A 107 -35.55 1.24 -15.79
C ALA A 107 -36.64 1.22 -14.72
N LYS A 108 -36.71 2.28 -13.89
CA LYS A 108 -37.76 2.37 -12.87
C LYS A 108 -39.05 2.78 -13.56
N LEU A 109 -40.11 1.99 -13.39
CA LEU A 109 -41.44 2.37 -13.83
C LEU A 109 -41.99 3.39 -12.83
N THR A 110 -42.26 4.60 -13.29
CA THR A 110 -42.87 5.63 -12.44
C THR A 110 -44.33 5.32 -12.20
N LEU A 111 -44.88 5.84 -11.09
CA LEU A 111 -46.28 5.66 -10.70
C LEU A 111 -47.29 6.09 -11.80
N PHE A 112 -46.86 6.96 -12.72
CA PHE A 112 -47.65 7.47 -13.83
C PHE A 112 -47.26 6.87 -15.20
N GLY A 113 -46.60 5.72 -15.23
CA GLY A 113 -46.30 4.98 -16.47
C GLY A 113 -45.14 5.53 -17.31
N GLY A 114 -44.40 6.52 -16.80
CA GLY A 114 -43.15 7.00 -17.41
C GLY A 114 -41.95 6.10 -17.06
N VAL A 115 -40.99 5.99 -17.98
CA VAL A 115 -39.72 5.28 -17.78
C VAL A 115 -38.69 6.26 -17.24
N GLU A 116 -38.28 6.09 -15.99
CA GLU A 116 -37.19 6.89 -15.42
C GLU A 116 -35.85 6.20 -15.67
N HIS A 117 -34.99 6.86 -16.44
CA HIS A 117 -33.63 6.38 -16.68
C HIS A 117 -32.74 6.72 -15.48
N ALA A 118 -32.01 5.71 -15.00
CA ALA A 118 -31.05 5.87 -13.92
C ALA A 118 -29.99 6.95 -14.27
N SER A 119 -29.86 7.96 -13.39
CA SER A 119 -28.84 8.98 -13.47
C SER A 119 -27.45 8.38 -13.24
N ILE A 120 -26.38 9.15 -13.49
CA ILE A 120 -25.01 8.68 -13.17
C ILE A 120 -24.85 8.39 -11.67
N TRP A 121 -25.58 9.12 -10.82
CA TRP A 121 -25.54 8.97 -9.36
C TRP A 121 -26.28 7.71 -8.86
N ASP A 122 -27.22 7.17 -9.64
CA ASP A 122 -27.85 5.87 -9.35
C ASP A 122 -26.91 4.68 -9.66
N LYS A 123 -25.92 4.93 -10.51
CA LYS A 123 -25.00 3.91 -11.04
C LYS A 123 -23.68 3.80 -10.29
N ILE A 124 -23.38 4.74 -9.40
CA ILE A 124 -22.16 4.76 -8.60
C ILE A 124 -22.54 4.84 -7.13
N GLU A 125 -22.05 3.88 -6.35
CA GLU A 125 -22.31 3.83 -4.91
C GLU A 125 -21.43 4.87 -4.18
N PRO A 126 -22.00 5.82 -3.42
CA PRO A 126 -21.23 6.89 -2.78
C PRO A 126 -20.09 6.42 -1.88
N ARG A 127 -20.25 5.32 -1.13
CA ARG A 127 -19.15 4.79 -0.29
C ARG A 127 -18.00 4.23 -1.13
N LEU A 128 -18.30 3.53 -2.23
CA LEU A 128 -17.28 3.05 -3.17
C LEU A 128 -16.57 4.21 -3.86
N ALA A 129 -17.32 5.24 -4.27
CA ALA A 129 -16.76 6.46 -4.84
C ALA A 129 -15.81 7.17 -3.87
N LEU A 130 -16.20 7.28 -2.59
CA LEU A 130 -15.34 7.82 -1.54
C LEU A 130 -14.06 6.99 -1.38
N MET A 131 -14.16 5.66 -1.29
CA MET A 131 -12.99 4.79 -1.19
C MET A 131 -12.06 4.92 -2.40
N SER A 132 -12.58 4.97 -3.63
CA SER A 132 -11.77 5.19 -4.83
C SER A 132 -11.15 6.59 -4.88
N PHE A 133 -11.84 7.62 -4.39
CA PHE A 133 -11.26 8.95 -4.25
C PHE A 133 -10.10 8.97 -3.23
N LEU A 134 -10.25 8.29 -2.09
CA LEU A 134 -9.16 8.14 -1.13
C LEU A 134 -7.98 7.35 -1.75
N SER A 135 -8.24 6.28 -2.49
CA SER A 135 -7.22 5.55 -3.26
C SER A 135 -6.54 6.45 -4.30
N LEU A 136 -7.26 7.39 -4.92
CA LEU A 136 -6.71 8.37 -5.86
C LEU A 136 -5.75 9.32 -5.16
N LEU A 137 -6.13 9.87 -4.00
CA LEU A 137 -5.23 10.72 -3.20
C LEU A 137 -3.95 9.97 -2.81
N TRP A 138 -4.08 8.70 -2.38
CA TRP A 138 -2.94 7.84 -2.10
C TRP A 138 -2.05 7.61 -3.33
N SER A 139 -2.66 7.32 -4.48
CA SER A 139 -1.97 7.09 -5.75
C SER A 139 -1.23 8.34 -6.22
N VAL A 140 -1.85 9.53 -6.16
CA VAL A 140 -1.22 10.81 -6.49
C VAL A 140 0.00 11.05 -5.60
N ARG A 141 -0.13 10.85 -4.29
CA ARG A 141 0.98 11.00 -3.33
C ARG A 141 2.12 10.01 -3.62
N LEU A 142 1.80 8.74 -3.85
CA LEU A 142 2.80 7.72 -4.12
C LEU A 142 3.51 7.97 -5.46
N THR A 143 2.75 8.33 -6.50
CA THR A 143 3.27 8.66 -7.83
C THR A 143 4.20 9.86 -7.77
N TYR A 144 3.82 10.93 -7.05
CA TYR A 144 4.69 12.07 -6.79
C TYR A 144 6.01 11.64 -6.14
N ASN A 145 5.96 10.78 -5.13
CA ASN A 145 7.15 10.26 -4.46
C ASN A 145 8.01 9.35 -5.36
N ALA A 146 7.38 8.58 -6.24
CA ALA A 146 8.07 7.72 -7.20
C ALA A 146 8.79 8.54 -8.29
N ILE A 147 8.13 9.58 -8.84
CA ILE A 147 8.68 10.48 -9.85
C ILE A 147 9.94 11.17 -9.34
N ARG A 148 9.87 11.83 -8.17
CA ARG A 148 11.02 12.55 -7.60
C ARG A 148 12.19 11.60 -7.33
N ARG A 149 11.93 10.35 -6.92
CA ARG A 149 12.95 9.32 -6.69
C ARG A 149 13.53 8.73 -7.98
N GLY A 150 12.98 9.07 -9.14
CA GLY A 150 13.44 8.61 -10.43
C GLY A 150 12.97 7.21 -10.82
N MET A 151 11.94 6.66 -10.16
CA MET A 151 11.48 5.29 -10.41
C MET A 151 10.97 5.05 -11.85
N PHE A 152 10.59 6.11 -12.56
CA PHE A 152 10.13 6.04 -13.95
C PHE A 152 11.22 6.36 -14.98
N LYS A 153 12.46 6.60 -14.56
CA LYS A 153 13.56 6.86 -15.51
C LYS A 153 13.96 5.55 -16.20
N PRO A 154 14.17 5.56 -17.53
CA PRO A 154 14.61 4.38 -18.25
C PRO A 154 15.90 3.80 -17.66
N GLY A 155 15.90 2.49 -17.36
CA GLY A 155 17.05 1.78 -16.82
C GLY A 155 17.25 1.88 -15.30
N GLU A 156 16.48 2.71 -14.59
CA GLU A 156 16.51 2.72 -13.12
C GLU A 156 15.80 1.48 -12.56
N GLU A 157 16.45 0.80 -11.62
CA GLU A 157 15.95 -0.38 -10.92
C GLU A 157 16.09 -0.14 -9.40
N ASP A 158 15.11 -0.59 -8.61
CA ASP A 158 15.21 -0.57 -7.16
C ASP A 158 16.47 -1.33 -6.72
N TYR A 159 17.29 -0.67 -5.89
CA TYR A 159 18.59 -1.17 -5.48
C TYR A 159 18.54 -2.56 -4.80
N ARG A 160 17.38 -2.97 -4.27
CA ARG A 160 17.19 -4.29 -3.65
C ARG A 160 17.25 -5.41 -4.68
N TRP A 161 16.78 -5.19 -5.92
CA TRP A 161 16.77 -6.25 -6.94
C TRP A 161 18.17 -6.71 -7.35
N PRO A 162 19.14 -5.82 -7.66
CA PRO A 162 20.51 -6.24 -7.91
C PRO A 162 21.17 -6.95 -6.72
N LEU A 163 20.87 -6.54 -5.49
CA LEU A 163 21.42 -7.18 -4.29
C LEU A 163 20.86 -8.59 -4.11
N LEU A 164 19.54 -8.80 -4.27
CA LEU A 164 18.91 -10.13 -4.24
C LEU A 164 19.35 -11.00 -5.42
N ARG A 165 19.51 -10.43 -6.61
CA ARG A 165 19.97 -11.15 -7.81
C ARG A 165 21.37 -11.74 -7.61
N LYS A 166 22.26 -11.05 -6.88
CA LYS A 166 23.61 -11.54 -6.55
C LYS A 166 23.62 -12.75 -5.62
N THR A 167 22.56 -12.97 -4.83
CA THR A 167 22.47 -14.11 -3.90
C THR A 167 21.83 -15.34 -4.53
N MET A 168 21.42 -15.27 -5.80
CA MET A 168 20.71 -16.34 -6.50
C MET A 168 21.42 -16.72 -7.81
N ASN A 169 21.36 -18.00 -8.18
CA ASN A 169 21.75 -18.40 -9.54
C ASN A 169 20.67 -18.00 -10.56
N ARG A 170 21.00 -18.07 -11.85
CA ARG A 170 20.11 -17.63 -12.95
C ARG A 170 18.75 -18.37 -12.97
N PHE A 171 18.73 -19.66 -12.66
CA PHE A 171 17.50 -20.45 -12.63
C PHE A 171 16.60 -20.03 -11.47
N THR A 172 17.17 -19.95 -10.26
CA THR A 172 16.46 -19.48 -9.06
C THR A 172 15.92 -18.07 -9.25
N TRP A 173 16.71 -17.15 -9.82
CA TRP A 173 16.24 -15.81 -10.16
C TRP A 173 15.06 -15.83 -11.12
N HIS A 174 15.09 -16.69 -12.14
CA HIS A 174 14.02 -16.77 -13.12
C HIS A 174 12.70 -17.25 -12.50
N ILE A 175 12.75 -18.30 -11.67
CA ILE A 175 11.59 -18.80 -10.93
C ILE A 175 11.08 -17.73 -9.96
N PHE A 176 11.98 -17.08 -9.22
CA PHE A 176 11.63 -15.99 -8.31
C PHE A 176 10.96 -14.82 -9.03
N SER A 177 11.50 -14.38 -10.17
CA SER A 177 10.91 -13.32 -11.00
C SER A 177 9.49 -13.65 -11.44
N ILE A 178 9.24 -14.86 -11.97
CA ILE A 178 7.90 -15.26 -12.41
C ILE A 178 6.92 -15.28 -11.23
N PHE A 179 7.22 -16.05 -10.19
CA PHE A 179 6.23 -16.31 -9.13
C PHE A 179 6.09 -15.16 -8.14
N PHE A 180 7.20 -14.52 -7.77
CA PHE A 180 7.17 -13.42 -6.81
C PHE A 180 6.94 -12.07 -7.49
N ILE A 181 7.83 -11.66 -8.39
CA ILE A 181 7.83 -10.29 -8.97
C ILE A 181 6.65 -10.09 -9.92
N ALA A 182 6.40 -11.04 -10.82
CA ALA A 182 5.34 -10.90 -11.81
C ALA A 182 3.97 -11.32 -11.25
N ILE A 183 3.84 -12.48 -10.63
CA ILE A 183 2.53 -13.01 -10.21
C ILE A 183 2.13 -12.50 -8.82
N ALA A 184 2.91 -12.80 -7.78
CA ALA A 184 2.49 -12.52 -6.40
C ALA A 184 2.32 -11.03 -6.11
N GLN A 185 3.20 -10.15 -6.63
CA GLN A 185 3.07 -8.71 -6.48
C GLN A 185 1.79 -8.17 -7.16
N ASN A 186 1.45 -8.65 -8.36
CA ASN A 186 0.21 -8.22 -9.03
C ASN A 186 -1.06 -8.73 -8.34
N ILE A 187 -1.04 -9.96 -7.85
CA ILE A 187 -2.12 -10.51 -7.01
C ILE A 187 -2.29 -9.68 -5.73
N LEU A 188 -1.18 -9.32 -5.07
CA LEU A 188 -1.19 -8.47 -3.88
C LEU A 188 -1.82 -7.11 -4.17
N LEU A 189 -1.51 -6.48 -5.31
CA LEU A 189 -2.10 -5.22 -5.73
C LEU A 189 -3.60 -5.36 -6.02
N ALA A 190 -4.05 -6.48 -6.59
CA ALA A 190 -5.47 -6.77 -6.77
C ALA A 190 -6.21 -6.98 -5.43
N ILE A 191 -5.56 -7.69 -4.50
CA ILE A 191 -6.08 -7.98 -3.15
C ILE A 191 -6.39 -6.69 -2.37
N THR A 192 -5.69 -5.58 -2.65
CA THR A 192 -5.97 -4.30 -2.01
C THR A 192 -7.42 -3.84 -2.13
N ALA A 193 -8.08 -4.21 -3.25
CA ALA A 193 -9.43 -3.80 -3.58
C ALA A 193 -10.51 -4.81 -3.15
N LEU A 194 -10.15 -5.88 -2.40
CA LEU A 194 -11.14 -6.80 -1.82
C LEU A 194 -12.21 -6.10 -0.97
N PRO A 195 -11.91 -5.06 -0.15
CA PRO A 195 -12.94 -4.28 0.52
C PRO A 195 -13.96 -3.68 -0.45
N ASN A 196 -13.53 -3.12 -1.58
CA ASN A 196 -14.43 -2.57 -2.60
C ASN A 196 -15.30 -3.66 -3.23
N TYR A 197 -14.73 -4.82 -3.56
CA TYR A 197 -15.47 -5.95 -4.11
C TYR A 197 -16.54 -6.46 -3.13
N LEU A 198 -16.17 -6.67 -1.86
CA LEU A 198 -17.11 -7.10 -0.81
C LEU A 198 -18.26 -6.10 -0.62
N LEU A 199 -17.96 -4.80 -0.63
CA LEU A 199 -19.02 -3.79 -0.53
C LEU A 199 -19.90 -3.80 -1.78
N LEU A 200 -19.33 -3.90 -2.98
CA LEU A 200 -20.11 -3.99 -4.22
C LEU A 200 -21.08 -5.17 -4.20
N THR A 201 -20.68 -6.34 -3.68
CA THR A 201 -21.56 -7.52 -3.65
C THR A 201 -22.82 -7.30 -2.80
N THR A 202 -22.79 -6.41 -1.79
CA THR A 202 -23.99 -6.04 -1.01
C THR A 202 -25.10 -5.39 -1.84
N THR A 203 -24.78 -4.91 -3.05
CA THR A 203 -25.75 -4.33 -4.00
C THR A 203 -26.32 -5.36 -4.98
N SER A 204 -25.81 -6.59 -4.97
CA SER A 204 -26.27 -7.66 -5.85
C SER A 204 -27.72 -8.01 -5.55
N VAL A 205 -28.49 -8.33 -6.59
CA VAL A 205 -29.90 -8.80 -6.48
C VAL A 205 -30.02 -9.96 -5.48
N LYS A 206 -28.98 -10.79 -5.37
CA LYS A 206 -28.91 -11.93 -4.43
C LYS A 206 -29.01 -11.53 -2.95
N HIS A 207 -28.72 -10.29 -2.61
CA HIS A 207 -28.69 -9.78 -1.23
C HIS A 207 -29.70 -8.65 -0.99
N VAL A 208 -30.59 -8.38 -1.95
CA VAL A 208 -31.61 -7.31 -1.83
C VAL A 208 -32.62 -7.58 -0.71
N THR A 209 -32.86 -8.84 -0.37
CA THR A 209 -33.79 -9.25 0.70
C THR A 209 -33.22 -9.10 2.11
N GLU A 210 -31.91 -8.89 2.25
CA GLU A 210 -31.20 -8.75 3.53
C GLU A 210 -30.33 -7.48 3.47
N PRO A 211 -30.90 -6.28 3.73
CA PRO A 211 -30.13 -5.06 3.64
C PRO A 211 -29.09 -4.98 4.76
N VAL A 212 -27.88 -4.53 4.42
CA VAL A 212 -26.85 -4.24 5.41
C VAL A 212 -27.29 -3.11 6.36
N PRO A 213 -26.88 -3.13 7.65
CA PRO A 213 -27.29 -2.12 8.63
C PRO A 213 -26.99 -0.67 8.22
N ARG A 214 -25.87 -0.47 7.51
CA ARG A 214 -25.47 0.84 6.97
C ARG A 214 -25.20 0.70 5.47
N PRO A 215 -26.23 0.90 4.62
CA PRO A 215 -26.12 0.80 3.17
C PRO A 215 -24.99 1.65 2.59
N ILE A 216 -24.38 1.17 1.50
CA ILE A 216 -23.27 1.84 0.81
C ILE A 216 -23.73 2.95 -0.15
N ASN A 217 -25.04 3.01 -0.40
CA ASN A 217 -25.68 4.00 -1.27
C ASN A 217 -25.81 5.41 -0.64
N LYS A 218 -25.37 5.56 0.62
CA LYS A 218 -25.36 6.83 1.35
C LYS A 218 -24.14 6.92 2.26
N LEU A 219 -23.61 8.12 2.39
CA LEU A 219 -22.54 8.42 3.34
C LEU A 219 -23.13 8.73 4.72
N ILE A 220 -22.50 8.21 5.75
CA ILE A 220 -22.82 8.46 7.16
C ILE A 220 -21.61 9.10 7.87
N LEU A 221 -21.79 9.55 9.12
CA LEU A 221 -20.71 10.15 9.90
C LEU A 221 -19.44 9.29 9.93
N GLY A 222 -19.58 7.97 10.06
CA GLY A 222 -18.45 7.04 10.06
C GLY A 222 -17.62 7.07 8.76
N ASP A 223 -18.25 7.31 7.61
CA ASP A 223 -17.55 7.44 6.33
C ASP A 223 -16.63 8.67 6.32
N TYR A 224 -17.13 9.80 6.83
CA TYR A 224 -16.35 11.04 6.95
C TYR A 224 -15.24 10.91 8.00
N VAL A 225 -15.48 10.21 9.10
CA VAL A 225 -14.44 9.93 10.11
C VAL A 225 -13.31 9.09 9.51
N LEU A 226 -13.64 7.99 8.81
CA LEU A 226 -12.64 7.16 8.15
C LEU A 226 -11.88 7.93 7.06
N ALA A 227 -12.57 8.74 6.26
CA ALA A 227 -11.93 9.60 5.26
C ALA A 227 -10.99 10.64 5.91
N GLY A 228 -11.41 11.27 7.01
CA GLY A 228 -10.57 12.20 7.77
C GLY A 228 -9.32 11.54 8.34
N LEU A 229 -9.47 10.35 8.94
CA LEU A 229 -8.34 9.53 9.41
C LEU A 229 -7.40 9.14 8.28
N PHE A 230 -7.95 8.79 7.11
CA PHE A 230 -7.16 8.48 5.92
C PHE A 230 -6.32 9.68 5.47
N VAL A 231 -6.93 10.85 5.33
CA VAL A 231 -6.24 12.08 4.90
C VAL A 231 -5.19 12.52 5.93
N LEU A 232 -5.48 12.40 7.23
CA LEU A 232 -4.52 12.64 8.29
C LEU A 232 -3.32 11.69 8.19
N ASN A 233 -3.58 10.39 8.04
CA ASN A 233 -2.54 9.37 7.88
C ASN A 233 -1.68 9.64 6.63
N LEU A 234 -2.31 9.97 5.50
CA LEU A 234 -1.64 10.30 4.25
C LEU A 234 -0.79 11.57 4.37
N SER A 235 -1.24 12.55 5.15
CA SER A 235 -0.49 13.78 5.44
C SER A 235 0.76 13.49 6.26
N ILE A 236 0.65 12.69 7.34
CA ILE A 236 1.79 12.24 8.13
C ILE A 236 2.77 11.46 7.25
N GLN A 237 2.27 10.59 6.38
CA GLN A 237 3.07 9.84 5.43
C GLN A 237 3.84 10.77 4.47
N PHE A 238 3.18 11.78 3.93
CA PHE A 238 3.80 12.78 3.04
C PHE A 238 4.91 13.54 3.77
N PHE A 239 4.71 13.96 5.01
CA PHE A 239 5.75 14.59 5.82
C PHE A 239 6.91 13.64 6.13
N ALA A 240 6.64 12.36 6.42
CA ALA A 240 7.69 11.36 6.62
C ALA A 240 8.57 11.17 5.37
N ASP A 241 7.94 11.05 4.19
CA ASP A 241 8.63 10.97 2.91
C ASP A 241 9.42 12.26 2.63
N GLN A 242 8.86 13.44 2.93
CA GLN A 242 9.55 14.72 2.75
C GLN A 242 10.76 14.88 3.69
N GLN A 243 10.66 14.43 4.95
CA GLN A 243 11.79 14.41 5.87
C GLN A 243 12.93 13.55 5.34
N GLN A 244 12.60 12.35 4.86
CA GLN A 244 13.60 11.45 4.27
C GLN A 244 14.20 12.03 2.99
N TRP A 245 13.40 12.65 2.13
CA TRP A 245 13.89 13.29 0.92
C TRP A 245 14.88 14.41 1.22
N ASN A 246 14.51 15.34 2.11
CA ASN A 246 15.35 16.46 2.51
C ASN A 246 16.68 15.96 3.07
N TYR A 247 16.63 14.95 3.95
CA TYR A 247 17.82 14.32 4.50
C TYR A 247 18.72 13.70 3.42
N GLN A 248 18.15 12.92 2.50
CA GLN A 248 18.93 12.24 1.46
C GLN A 248 19.54 13.24 0.46
N ASN A 249 18.84 14.32 0.13
CA ASN A 249 19.39 15.40 -0.70
C ASN A 249 20.54 16.11 0.00
N TYR A 250 20.35 16.47 1.29
CA TYR A 250 21.43 17.03 2.09
C TYR A 250 22.66 16.12 2.11
N LYS A 251 22.48 14.84 2.45
CA LYS A 251 23.57 13.85 2.47
C LYS A 251 24.28 13.69 1.13
N ARG A 252 23.59 13.91 0.01
CA ARG A 252 24.15 13.91 -1.36
C ARG A 252 24.86 15.22 -1.73
N GLY A 253 25.01 16.15 -0.79
CA GLY A 253 25.64 17.45 -1.04
C GLY A 253 24.72 18.40 -1.80
N LYS A 254 23.41 18.38 -1.54
CA LYS A 254 22.45 19.31 -2.15
C LYS A 254 21.81 20.23 -1.11
N ASP A 255 21.39 21.41 -1.55
CA ASP A 255 20.59 22.35 -0.76
C ASP A 255 19.10 21.97 -0.72
N ILE A 256 18.28 22.80 -0.09
CA ILE A 256 16.83 22.61 0.03
C ILE A 256 16.07 22.76 -1.30
N TYR A 257 16.70 23.38 -2.30
CA TYR A 257 16.21 23.54 -3.66
C TYR A 257 16.79 22.49 -4.61
N GLU A 258 17.43 21.46 -4.04
CA GLU A 258 18.04 20.33 -4.75
C GLU A 258 19.25 20.69 -5.63
N LYS A 259 19.80 21.90 -5.44
CA LYS A 259 21.00 22.36 -6.14
C LYS A 259 22.25 21.84 -5.42
N PRO A 260 23.31 21.48 -6.16
CA PRO A 260 24.58 21.08 -5.54
C PRO A 260 25.12 22.17 -4.62
N LEU A 261 25.61 21.77 -3.44
CA LEU A 261 26.31 22.66 -2.52
C LEU A 261 27.67 23.08 -3.11
N PRO A 262 28.14 24.31 -2.78
CA PRO A 262 29.50 24.72 -3.13
C PRO A 262 30.55 23.73 -2.63
N ALA A 263 31.65 23.57 -3.37
CA ALA A 263 32.73 22.65 -2.99
C ALA A 263 33.33 22.96 -1.61
N SER A 264 33.28 24.22 -1.15
CA SER A 264 33.72 24.63 0.19
C SER A 264 32.84 24.10 1.33
N MET A 265 31.61 23.67 1.02
CA MET A 265 30.61 23.19 1.97
C MET A 265 30.52 21.66 2.01
N VAL A 266 31.38 20.97 1.26
CA VAL A 266 31.40 19.51 1.13
C VAL A 266 32.82 19.02 1.38
N ASP A 267 32.95 18.00 2.22
CA ASP A 267 34.24 17.38 2.52
C ASP A 267 34.83 16.73 1.25
N ALA A 268 36.08 17.05 0.93
CA ALA A 268 36.69 16.63 -0.33
C ALA A 268 36.82 15.11 -0.48
N LYS A 269 36.98 14.37 0.62
CA LYS A 269 37.23 12.93 0.65
C LYS A 269 35.94 12.12 0.72
N THR A 270 35.08 12.45 1.68
CA THR A 270 33.84 11.72 1.99
C THR A 270 32.65 12.20 1.16
N LYS A 271 32.76 13.40 0.55
CA LYS A 271 31.68 14.08 -0.18
C LYS A 271 30.44 14.39 0.68
N LEU A 272 30.58 14.37 2.00
CA LEU A 272 29.51 14.73 2.93
C LEU A 272 29.50 16.24 3.21
N PRO A 273 28.34 16.86 3.46
CA PRO A 273 28.29 18.27 3.86
C PRO A 273 28.96 18.52 5.21
N VAL A 274 29.62 19.66 5.34
CA VAL A 274 30.29 20.11 6.59
C VAL A 274 29.58 21.26 7.29
N VAL A 275 28.51 21.78 6.68
CA VAL A 275 27.68 22.85 7.24
C VAL A 275 26.23 22.37 7.42
N PRO A 276 25.57 22.73 8.53
CA PRO A 276 24.18 22.34 8.78
C PRO A 276 23.21 23.08 7.85
N GLN A 277 22.09 22.44 7.51
CA GLN A 277 20.94 23.14 6.94
C GLN A 277 20.03 23.64 8.06
N THR A 278 20.01 24.95 8.27
CA THR A 278 19.26 25.60 9.37
C THR A 278 17.75 25.34 9.32
N THR A 279 17.19 25.06 8.15
CA THR A 279 15.76 24.80 7.94
C THR A 279 15.32 23.38 8.31
N SER A 280 16.25 22.49 8.67
CA SER A 280 15.98 21.07 8.92
C SER A 280 16.71 20.57 10.18
N PRO A 281 15.99 20.15 11.24
CA PRO A 281 16.63 19.69 12.48
C PRO A 281 17.39 18.35 12.31
N TYR A 282 17.19 17.66 11.18
CA TYR A 282 17.78 16.37 10.84
C TYR A 282 18.86 16.45 9.74
N SER A 283 19.36 17.65 9.43
CA SER A 283 20.37 17.89 8.38
C SER A 283 21.62 18.55 8.97
N THR A 284 22.34 17.84 9.85
CA THR A 284 23.62 18.28 10.42
C THR A 284 24.80 17.45 9.88
N PRO A 285 26.06 17.94 9.94
CA PRO A 285 27.23 17.16 9.54
C PRO A 285 27.33 15.82 10.27
N GLU A 286 26.96 15.78 11.55
CA GLU A 286 26.89 14.57 12.36
C GLU A 286 25.83 13.60 11.82
N ASP A 287 24.66 14.10 11.40
CA ASP A 287 23.61 13.27 10.80
C ASP A 287 24.08 12.69 9.45
N ALA A 288 24.73 13.49 8.60
CA ALA A 288 25.31 13.02 7.34
C ALA A 288 26.37 11.94 7.56
N LYS A 289 27.24 12.11 8.57
CA LYS A 289 28.25 11.13 8.97
C LYS A 289 27.62 9.84 9.50
N ARG A 290 26.55 9.95 10.30
CA ARG A 290 25.78 8.78 10.78
C ARG A 290 25.18 7.99 9.63
N GLY A 291 24.72 8.69 8.58
CA GLY A 291 24.32 8.06 7.32
C GLY A 291 22.84 7.70 7.22
N PHE A 292 22.04 7.89 8.27
CA PHE A 292 20.58 7.75 8.27
C PHE A 292 19.91 8.81 9.15
N VAL A 293 18.64 9.12 8.84
CA VAL A 293 17.82 10.06 9.60
C VAL A 293 17.37 9.42 10.91
N THR A 294 17.44 10.18 12.02
CA THR A 294 16.93 9.73 13.32
C THR A 294 15.96 10.71 13.95
N LYS A 295 15.92 11.98 13.54
CA LYS A 295 15.09 13.02 14.18
C LYS A 295 13.79 13.26 13.39
N GLY A 296 12.86 14.01 13.99
CA GLY A 296 11.52 14.23 13.42
C GLY A 296 10.62 13.01 13.62
N LEU A 297 9.85 12.63 12.61
CA LEU A 297 9.00 11.43 12.68
C LEU A 297 9.85 10.15 12.83
N TRP A 298 11.08 10.19 12.32
CA TRP A 298 12.05 9.10 12.41
C TRP A 298 12.54 8.84 13.85
N ALA A 299 12.27 9.75 14.80
CA ALA A 299 12.57 9.51 16.22
C ALA A 299 11.53 8.61 16.89
N TRP A 300 10.33 8.53 16.31
CA TRP A 300 9.18 7.80 16.85
C TRP A 300 8.98 6.46 16.17
N SER A 301 9.32 6.37 14.89
CA SER A 301 9.27 5.14 14.10
C SER A 301 10.47 5.12 13.18
N ARG A 302 11.10 3.96 12.98
CA ARG A 302 12.21 3.84 12.03
C ARG A 302 11.74 3.89 10.59
N HIS A 303 10.46 3.64 10.33
CA HIS A 303 9.82 3.74 9.01
C HIS A 303 8.43 4.36 9.15
N PRO A 304 8.33 5.66 9.50
CA PRO A 304 7.03 6.31 9.73
C PRO A 304 6.17 6.32 8.48
N ASN A 305 6.78 6.44 7.30
CA ASN A 305 6.10 6.33 6.02
C ASN A 305 5.54 4.92 5.75
N PHE A 306 6.26 3.85 6.11
CA PHE A 306 5.77 2.47 5.97
C PHE A 306 4.72 2.12 7.04
N ALA A 307 4.80 2.70 8.23
CA ALA A 307 3.76 2.57 9.23
C ALA A 307 2.44 3.17 8.71
N CYS A 308 2.49 4.40 8.19
CA CYS A 308 1.33 5.02 7.55
C CYS A 308 0.84 4.24 6.34
N GLU A 309 1.74 3.70 5.50
CA GLU A 309 1.37 2.88 4.35
C GLU A 309 0.58 1.64 4.78
N GLN A 310 1.02 0.93 5.83
CA GLN A 310 0.29 -0.20 6.40
C GLN A 310 -1.08 0.25 6.97
N THR A 311 -1.12 1.36 7.69
CA THR A 311 -2.36 1.91 8.26
C THR A 311 -3.40 2.29 7.19
N THR A 312 -2.98 2.79 6.02
CA THR A 312 -3.86 3.10 4.88
C THR A 312 -4.78 1.94 4.54
N TRP A 313 -4.23 0.73 4.43
CA TRP A 313 -5.00 -0.46 4.07
C TRP A 313 -5.96 -0.90 5.18
N TRP A 314 -5.60 -0.70 6.44
CA TRP A 314 -6.50 -0.93 7.57
C TRP A 314 -7.67 0.08 7.59
N ILE A 315 -7.43 1.35 7.26
CA ILE A 315 -8.49 2.35 7.16
C ILE A 315 -9.45 2.03 5.99
N LEU A 316 -8.92 1.65 4.83
CA LEU A 316 -9.76 1.22 3.69
C LEU A 316 -10.56 -0.04 4.02
N TYR A 317 -9.94 -0.99 4.73
CA TYR A 317 -10.65 -2.17 5.23
C TYR A 317 -11.75 -1.80 6.22
N ALA A 318 -11.58 -0.79 7.06
CA ALA A 318 -12.55 -0.39 8.09
C ALA A 318 -13.92 0.04 7.53
N PHE A 319 -14.03 0.39 6.24
CA PHE A 319 -15.33 0.58 5.58
C PHE A 319 -16.18 -0.70 5.54
N VAL A 320 -15.56 -1.88 5.59
CA VAL A 320 -16.24 -3.18 5.69
C VAL A 320 -16.99 -3.32 7.03
N PRO A 321 -16.33 -3.38 8.20
CA PRO A 321 -17.04 -3.45 9.47
C PRO A 321 -17.97 -2.25 9.67
N LEU A 322 -17.63 -1.04 9.18
CA LEU A 322 -18.55 0.09 9.21
C LEU A 322 -19.89 -0.25 8.53
N THR A 323 -19.88 -0.95 7.40
CA THR A 323 -21.07 -1.34 6.64
C THR A 323 -21.93 -2.38 7.37
N PHE A 324 -21.28 -3.38 7.99
CA PHE A 324 -21.95 -4.55 8.56
C PHE A 324 -22.26 -4.45 10.05
N LEU A 325 -21.54 -3.61 10.80
CA LEU A 325 -21.74 -3.52 12.24
C LEU A 325 -23.20 -3.14 12.55
N PRO A 326 -23.84 -3.78 13.54
CA PRO A 326 -25.15 -3.36 14.02
C PRO A 326 -25.11 -1.94 14.60
N LYS A 327 -26.28 -1.31 14.74
CA LYS A 327 -26.40 -0.02 15.44
C LYS A 327 -26.04 -0.16 16.92
N ASP A 328 -26.46 -1.28 17.52
CA ASP A 328 -26.17 -1.64 18.90
C ASP A 328 -24.90 -2.50 18.92
N LEU A 329 -23.82 -2.00 19.50
CA LEU A 329 -22.51 -2.67 19.48
C LEU A 329 -22.48 -3.97 20.30
N ASP A 330 -23.44 -4.18 21.21
CA ASP A 330 -23.53 -5.36 22.08
C ASP A 330 -23.82 -6.66 21.31
N VAL A 331 -24.31 -6.56 20.07
CA VAL A 331 -24.55 -7.70 19.16
C VAL A 331 -23.48 -7.84 18.07
N ALA A 332 -22.32 -7.18 18.23
CA ALA A 332 -21.23 -7.30 17.29
C ALA A 332 -20.53 -8.67 17.41
N HIS A 333 -20.54 -9.43 16.32
CA HIS A 333 -19.78 -10.68 16.19
C HIS A 333 -18.41 -10.45 15.54
N TRP A 334 -17.42 -11.30 15.88
CA TRP A 334 -16.06 -11.23 15.34
C TRP A 334 -15.99 -11.28 13.81
N CYS A 335 -16.91 -11.99 13.16
CA CYS A 335 -17.00 -12.11 11.70
C CYS A 335 -17.34 -10.79 10.97
N HIS A 336 -17.85 -9.76 11.65
CA HIS A 336 -17.91 -8.40 11.09
C HIS A 336 -16.52 -7.83 10.82
N PHE A 337 -15.53 -8.24 11.62
CA PHE A 337 -14.12 -7.81 11.56
C PHE A 337 -13.18 -8.87 10.98
N LEU A 338 -13.55 -10.15 11.02
CA LEU A 338 -12.77 -11.29 10.51
C LEU A 338 -13.51 -11.92 9.33
N ASN A 339 -13.51 -11.21 8.20
CA ASN A 339 -14.00 -11.70 6.91
C ASN A 339 -12.87 -11.70 5.89
N TYR A 340 -13.08 -12.28 4.71
CA TYR A 340 -12.01 -12.47 3.72
C TYR A 340 -11.32 -11.16 3.27
N ALA A 341 -12.01 -10.01 3.33
CA ALA A 341 -11.42 -8.74 2.90
C ALA A 341 -10.32 -8.25 3.85
N ILE A 342 -10.20 -8.80 5.08
CA ILE A 342 -9.09 -8.51 6.00
C ILE A 342 -7.74 -8.96 5.42
N ILE A 343 -7.75 -9.87 4.43
CA ILE A 343 -6.54 -10.28 3.71
C ILE A 343 -5.87 -9.07 3.05
N SER A 344 -6.62 -8.02 2.67
CA SER A 344 -6.07 -6.79 2.08
C SER A 344 -4.99 -6.13 2.96
N PRO A 345 -5.31 -5.63 4.17
CA PRO A 345 -4.29 -5.06 5.04
C PRO A 345 -3.26 -6.08 5.56
N LEU A 346 -3.66 -7.34 5.80
CA LEU A 346 -2.73 -8.36 6.28
C LEU A 346 -1.65 -8.70 5.25
N ALA A 347 -2.04 -8.83 3.97
CA ALA A 347 -1.10 -9.13 2.90
C ALA A 347 -0.13 -7.95 2.67
N MET A 348 -0.61 -6.72 2.77
CA MET A 348 0.25 -5.54 2.73
C MET A 348 1.26 -5.54 3.88
N ASN A 349 0.82 -5.76 5.12
CA ASN A 349 1.73 -5.87 6.26
C ASN A 349 2.76 -7.01 6.07
N ALA A 350 2.32 -8.16 5.56
CA ALA A 350 3.18 -9.31 5.27
C ALA A 350 4.24 -9.02 4.20
N LEU A 351 3.99 -8.10 3.26
CA LEU A 351 5.01 -7.62 2.33
C LEU A 351 6.00 -6.66 3.02
N PHE A 352 5.48 -5.68 3.77
CA PHE A 352 6.30 -4.62 4.36
C PHE A 352 7.32 -5.17 5.38
N LEU A 353 6.95 -6.15 6.18
CA LEU A 353 7.83 -6.66 7.25
C LEU A 353 9.14 -7.30 6.71
N PRO A 354 9.11 -8.33 5.83
CA PRO A 354 10.34 -8.90 5.27
C PRO A 354 11.15 -7.89 4.45
N SER A 355 10.47 -7.04 3.69
CA SER A 355 11.12 -6.00 2.88
C SER A 355 11.88 -4.99 3.74
N THR A 356 11.30 -4.61 4.88
CA THR A 356 11.91 -3.73 5.86
C THR A 356 13.07 -4.41 6.56
N LEU A 357 12.91 -5.65 7.03
CA LEU A 357 13.99 -6.42 7.65
C LEU A 357 15.22 -6.54 6.74
N TYR A 358 15.00 -6.82 5.46
CA TYR A 358 16.06 -6.86 4.47
C TYR A 358 16.76 -5.50 4.30
N SER A 359 15.98 -4.43 4.14
CA SER A 359 16.50 -3.07 3.93
C SER A 359 17.26 -2.53 5.15
N GLU A 360 16.79 -2.87 6.35
CA GLU A 360 17.48 -2.56 7.60
C GLU A 360 18.77 -3.36 7.78
N GLY A 361 18.80 -4.63 7.35
CA GLY A 361 20.01 -5.44 7.34
C GLY A 361 21.11 -4.80 6.50
N VAL A 362 20.79 -4.41 5.26
CA VAL A 362 21.73 -3.67 4.38
C VAL A 362 22.17 -2.34 5.01
N SER A 363 21.27 -1.66 5.71
CA SER A 363 21.59 -0.41 6.40
C SER A 363 22.53 -0.62 7.60
N ALA A 364 22.34 -1.71 8.36
CA ALA A 364 23.17 -2.06 9.50
C ALA A 364 24.58 -2.52 9.09
N GLU A 365 24.72 -3.20 7.95
CA GLU A 365 26.01 -3.53 7.37
C GLU A 365 26.78 -2.27 6.96
N LYS A 366 26.08 -1.29 6.39
CA LYS A 366 26.67 -0.03 5.92
C LYS A 366 26.96 0.96 7.05
N TYR A 367 26.09 1.02 8.05
CA TYR A 367 26.11 2.00 9.14
C TYR A 367 26.07 1.28 10.49
N PRO A 368 27.22 1.05 11.16
CA PRO A 368 27.28 0.29 12.41
C PRO A 368 26.34 0.81 13.51
N GLU A 369 26.15 2.13 13.59
CA GLU A 369 25.27 2.81 14.53
C GLU A 369 23.79 2.50 14.31
N TYR A 370 23.40 2.00 13.13
CA TYR A 370 22.01 1.65 12.82
C TYR A 370 21.50 0.54 13.75
N THR A 371 22.37 -0.35 14.21
CA THR A 371 22.00 -1.40 15.18
C THR A 371 21.56 -0.83 16.53
N ASP A 372 22.11 0.30 16.96
CA ASP A 372 21.66 0.99 18.17
C ASP A 372 20.35 1.74 17.92
N TYR A 373 20.15 2.27 16.71
CA TYR A 373 18.86 2.84 16.31
C TYR A 373 17.73 1.80 16.32
N GLN A 374 17.99 0.59 15.82
CA GLN A 374 17.04 -0.54 15.90
C GLN A 374 16.67 -0.93 17.33
N LYS A 375 17.62 -0.82 18.27
CA LYS A 375 17.37 -1.09 19.69
C LYS A 375 16.55 0.03 20.33
N ARG A 376 16.78 1.28 19.94
CA ARG A 376 16.22 2.47 20.59
C ARG A 376 14.84 2.89 20.09
N VAL A 377 14.58 2.80 18.80
CA VAL A 377 13.36 3.28 18.13
C VAL A 377 12.63 2.08 17.55
N GLY A 378 11.30 2.02 17.64
CA GLY A 378 10.44 0.96 17.09
C GLY A 378 10.40 0.95 15.56
N MET A 379 10.15 -0.22 14.94
CA MET A 379 10.22 -0.35 13.48
C MET A 379 9.11 0.43 12.77
N PHE A 380 7.85 0.21 13.19
CA PHE A 380 6.68 0.83 12.58
C PHE A 380 5.87 1.64 13.61
N LEU A 381 5.51 1.04 14.74
CA LEU A 381 4.60 1.66 15.71
C LEU A 381 5.34 2.56 16.71
N PRO A 382 4.88 3.80 16.93
CA PRO A 382 5.46 4.70 17.94
C PRO A 382 5.43 4.14 19.37
N ILE A 383 4.46 3.29 19.68
CA ILE A 383 4.32 2.69 21.01
C ILE A 383 5.53 1.80 21.36
N ASP A 384 6.13 1.13 20.38
CA ASP A 384 7.34 0.33 20.59
C ASP A 384 8.51 1.22 21.02
N THR A 385 8.61 2.44 20.47
CA THR A 385 9.61 3.43 20.88
C THR A 385 9.39 3.89 22.32
N LEU A 386 8.13 4.04 22.75
CA LEU A 386 7.80 4.38 24.12
C LEU A 386 8.25 3.28 25.08
N PHE A 387 7.93 2.01 24.80
CA PHE A 387 8.38 0.89 25.62
C PHE A 387 9.91 0.78 25.69
N ARG A 388 10.60 0.99 24.55
CA ARG A 388 12.08 1.05 24.52
C ARG A 388 12.62 2.20 25.37
N THR A 389 11.98 3.36 25.32
CA THR A 389 12.36 4.52 26.16
C THR A 389 12.24 4.19 27.65
N LEU A 390 11.16 3.54 28.05
CA LEU A 390 10.98 3.07 29.43
C LEU A 390 12.07 2.07 29.83
N TYR A 391 12.36 1.09 28.98
CA TYR A 391 13.45 0.13 29.21
C TYR A 391 14.81 0.82 29.42
N TYR A 392 15.18 1.77 28.56
CA TYR A 392 16.45 2.49 28.68
C TYR A 392 16.53 3.41 29.90
N ASN A 393 15.39 3.87 30.42
CA ASN A 393 15.33 4.72 31.60
C ASN A 393 15.32 3.92 32.92
N LEU A 394 14.72 2.73 32.92
CA LEU A 394 14.45 1.97 34.15
C LEU A 394 15.34 0.74 34.33
N VAL A 395 15.78 0.11 33.22
CA VAL A 395 16.42 -1.21 33.25
C VAL A 395 17.83 -1.20 32.66
N ALA A 396 18.06 -0.49 31.56
CA ALA A 396 19.36 -0.53 30.89
C ALA A 396 20.48 0.08 31.74
N GLY A 397 21.65 -0.57 31.73
CA GLY A 397 22.85 -0.02 32.40
C GLY A 397 23.23 1.36 31.87
N LYS A 398 23.70 2.25 32.75
CA LYS A 398 24.03 3.67 32.43
C LYS A 398 24.95 3.82 31.22
N GLN A 399 25.98 2.97 31.12
CA GLN A 399 26.92 2.98 29.99
C GLN A 399 26.24 2.60 28.67
N THR A 400 25.40 1.55 28.68
CA THR A 400 24.64 1.11 27.51
C THR A 400 23.67 2.18 27.04
N LYS A 401 22.93 2.80 27.98
CA LYS A 401 22.05 3.93 27.68
C LYS A 401 22.85 5.07 27.04
N HIS A 402 23.91 5.53 27.68
CA HIS A 402 24.73 6.63 27.16
C HIS A 402 25.27 6.35 25.76
N ARG A 403 25.77 5.13 25.50
CA ARG A 403 26.28 4.72 24.19
C ARG A 403 25.19 4.76 23.12
N VAL A 404 24.02 4.18 23.40
CA VAL A 404 22.89 4.12 22.45
C VAL A 404 22.35 5.51 22.18
N GLU A 405 22.08 6.30 23.21
CA GLU A 405 21.59 7.68 23.07
C GLU A 405 22.59 8.55 22.29
N ALA A 406 23.90 8.41 22.55
CA ALA A 406 24.94 9.14 21.81
C ALA A 406 25.01 8.72 20.33
N ASN A 407 24.89 7.43 20.02
CA ASN A 407 24.94 6.95 18.65
C ASN A 407 23.70 7.36 17.84
N VAL A 408 22.53 7.41 18.49
CA VAL A 408 21.25 7.69 17.82
C VAL A 408 20.97 9.20 17.71
N TRP A 409 21.19 9.97 18.78
CA TRP A 409 20.80 11.38 18.86
C TRP A 409 21.98 12.36 18.80
N GLY A 410 23.16 11.92 19.25
CA GLY A 410 24.34 12.77 19.39
C GLY A 410 25.47 12.39 18.43
N THR A 411 26.70 12.60 18.91
CA THR A 411 27.91 12.22 18.19
C THR A 411 28.22 10.74 18.38
N SER A 412 28.41 10.04 17.26
CA SER A 412 28.76 8.61 17.25
C SER A 412 30.01 8.33 18.09
N GLN A 413 29.87 7.36 19.00
CA GLN A 413 30.94 6.81 19.81
C GLN A 413 31.67 5.66 19.09
N ILE A 414 31.00 4.99 18.14
CA ILE A 414 31.58 3.89 17.36
C ILE A 414 32.55 4.45 16.31
N SER A 415 32.15 5.50 15.61
CA SER A 415 32.97 6.16 14.59
C SER A 415 34.22 6.83 15.18
N LYS A 416 34.19 7.27 16.46
CA LYS A 416 35.39 7.80 17.14
C LYS A 416 36.49 6.74 17.31
N LYS A 417 36.11 5.50 17.63
CA LYS A 417 37.06 4.39 17.82
C LYS A 417 37.71 3.87 16.53
N LYS A 418 37.20 4.21 15.35
CA LYS A 418 37.82 3.85 14.05
C LYS A 418 38.76 4.93 13.50
N VAL A 419 38.76 6.11 14.11
CA VAL A 419 39.57 7.27 13.67
C VAL A 419 40.76 7.52 14.61
N GLN A 420 40.67 7.04 15.86
CA GLN A 420 41.83 6.73 16.70
C GLN A 420 42.43 5.41 16.25
#